data_AF-A0A958SB54-F1
#
_entry.id   AF-A0A958SB54-F1
#
_cell.length_a   1.000
_cell.length_b   1.000
_cell.length_c   1.000
_cell.angle_alpha   90.00
_cell.angle_beta   90.00
_cell.angle_gamma   90.00
#
_symmetry.space_group_name_H-M   'P 1'
#
loop_
_entity.id
_entity.type
_entity.pdbx_description
1 polymer ?
#
loop_
_entity_poly.entity_id
_entity_poly.type
_entity_poly.pdbx_seq_one_letter_code
_entity_poly.pdbx_strand_id
1 'polypeptide(L)'
;MAKKLTAWSNGGVKPQKGVAMEGDVLVNTLVECVGLPQDYTRSALEGLLEKNNVNSENLTLDDLRPLLAQLVQEVLLECKKGL
;
A
#
# COMPACT_ATOMS: atom_id res chain seq x y z
N MET A 1 7.59 14.42 51.15
CA MET A 1 8.32 14.21 49.89
C MET A 1 7.61 13.13 49.06
N ALA A 2 7.70 13.25 47.74
CA ALA A 2 6.70 12.87 46.73
C ALA A 2 6.26 11.40 46.68
N LYS A 3 4.94 11.22 46.39
CA LYS A 3 4.33 9.96 45.95
C LYS A 3 4.95 9.53 44.62
N LYS A 4 5.49 8.31 44.54
CA LYS A 4 5.94 7.71 43.28
C LYS A 4 4.73 7.54 42.35
N LEU A 5 4.72 8.32 41.27
CA LEU A 5 3.84 8.13 40.13
C LEU A 5 4.16 6.76 39.52
N THR A 6 3.24 5.82 39.64
CA THR A 6 3.30 4.55 38.90
C THR A 6 3.11 4.87 37.43
N ALA A 7 4.20 4.78 36.66
CA ALA A 7 4.17 4.91 35.22
C ALA A 7 3.24 3.83 34.64
N TRP A 8 2.15 4.27 34.02
CA TRP A 8 1.26 3.45 33.22
C TRP A 8 2.05 3.01 31.97
N SER A 9 2.58 1.78 31.99
CA SER A 9 3.13 1.16 30.79
C SER A 9 1.94 0.72 29.93
N ASN A 10 1.32 1.68 29.23
CA ASN A 10 0.53 1.34 28.06
C ASN A 10 1.52 0.73 27.08
N GLY A 11 1.41 -0.59 26.90
CA GLY A 11 2.11 -1.35 25.89
C GLY A 11 1.94 -0.62 24.57
N GLY A 12 2.96 0.14 24.20
CA GLY A 12 3.10 0.66 22.86
C GLY A 12 3.15 -0.57 21.98
N VAL A 13 2.05 -0.82 21.28
CA VAL A 13 2.10 -1.62 20.06
C VAL A 13 3.08 -0.85 19.20
N LYS A 14 4.36 -1.24 19.26
CA LYS A 14 5.34 -0.80 18.27
C LYS A 14 4.69 -1.19 16.94
N PRO A 15 4.53 -0.27 15.98
CA PRO A 15 4.06 -0.68 14.67
C PRO A 15 4.99 -1.81 14.24
N GLN A 16 4.44 -3.01 14.08
CA GLN A 16 5.17 -4.09 13.47
C GLN A 16 5.59 -3.53 12.11
N LYS A 17 6.89 -3.29 11.94
CA LYS A 17 7.49 -3.02 10.65
C LYS A 17 6.93 -4.09 9.73
N GLY A 18 6.13 -3.68 8.74
CA GLY A 18 5.18 -4.53 8.03
C GLY A 18 5.78 -5.87 7.64
N VAL A 19 4.98 -6.94 7.68
CA VAL A 19 5.37 -8.26 7.21
C VAL A 19 5.98 -8.09 5.81
N ALA A 20 7.28 -8.33 5.68
CA ALA A 20 7.96 -8.31 4.39
C ALA A 20 7.46 -9.53 3.60
N MET A 21 6.36 -9.36 2.89
CA MET A 21 6.05 -10.21 1.75
C MET A 21 7.00 -9.80 0.61
N GLU A 22 7.54 -10.77 -0.12
CA GLU A 22 8.26 -10.48 -1.36
C GLU A 22 7.34 -9.65 -2.26
N GLY A 23 7.84 -8.53 -2.79
CA GLY A 23 6.97 -7.58 -3.47
C GLY A 23 6.30 -8.13 -4.73
N ASP A 24 6.90 -9.14 -5.37
CA ASP A 24 6.26 -9.92 -6.44
C ASP A 24 5.00 -10.66 -5.95
N VAL A 25 5.02 -11.18 -4.73
CA VAL A 25 3.84 -11.83 -4.13
C VAL A 25 2.74 -10.80 -3.89
N LEU A 26 3.07 -9.58 -3.48
CA LEU A 26 2.09 -8.50 -3.32
C LEU A 26 1.47 -8.10 -4.66
N VAL A 27 2.29 -7.93 -5.71
CA VAL A 27 1.81 -7.59 -7.06
C VAL A 27 0.91 -8.69 -7.58
N ASN A 28 1.32 -9.96 -7.48
CA ASN A 28 0.51 -11.09 -7.94
C ASN A 28 -0.82 -11.18 -7.18
N THR A 29 -0.78 -11.04 -5.86
CA THR A 29 -1.99 -11.06 -5.02
C THR A 29 -2.96 -9.95 -5.43
N LEU A 30 -2.46 -8.74 -5.69
CA LEU A 30 -3.30 -7.64 -6.17
C LEU A 30 -3.92 -7.94 -7.53
N VAL A 31 -3.12 -8.40 -8.50
CA VAL A 31 -3.59 -8.73 -9.85
C VAL A 31 -4.72 -9.77 -9.79
N GLU A 32 -4.62 -10.75 -8.89
CA GLU A 32 -5.65 -11.76 -8.69
C GLU A 32 -6.91 -11.21 -7.98
N CYS A 33 -6.76 -10.29 -7.03
CA CYS A 33 -7.86 -9.78 -6.22
C CYS A 33 -8.70 -8.69 -6.90
N VAL A 34 -8.15 -7.97 -7.87
CA VAL A 34 -8.81 -6.80 -8.49
C VAL A 34 -10.04 -7.19 -9.34
N GLY A 35 -10.12 -8.44 -9.79
CA GLY A 35 -11.27 -8.94 -10.57
C GLY A 35 -11.35 -8.35 -11.99
N LEU A 36 -10.28 -7.73 -12.47
CA LEU A 36 -10.11 -7.23 -13.84
C LEU A 36 -9.18 -8.17 -14.63
N PRO A 37 -9.11 -8.05 -15.97
CA PRO A 37 -8.15 -8.81 -16.76
C PRO A 37 -6.71 -8.65 -16.22
N GLN A 38 -6.03 -9.77 -16.02
CA GLN A 38 -4.74 -9.79 -15.32
C GLN A 38 -3.66 -9.00 -16.05
N ASP A 39 -3.59 -9.14 -17.39
CA ASP A 39 -2.59 -8.44 -18.22
C ASP A 39 -2.74 -6.91 -18.11
N TYR A 40 -3.99 -6.43 -18.14
CA TYR A 40 -4.29 -5.02 -18.01
C TYR A 40 -3.92 -4.50 -16.61
N THR A 41 -4.31 -5.26 -15.58
CA THR A 41 -4.08 -4.90 -14.19
C THR A 41 -2.60 -4.87 -13.85
N ARG A 42 -1.84 -5.86 -14.33
CA ARG A 42 -0.38 -5.94 -14.19
C ARG A 42 0.30 -4.74 -14.85
N SER A 43 -0.04 -4.45 -16.10
CA SER A 43 0.53 -3.30 -16.83
C SER A 43 0.23 -1.97 -16.14
N ALA A 44 -0.98 -1.79 -15.61
CA ALA A 44 -1.35 -0.60 -14.85
C ALA A 44 -0.57 -0.47 -13.52
N LEU A 45 -0.39 -1.58 -12.80
CA LEU A 45 0.41 -1.63 -11.57
C LEU A 45 1.89 -1.34 -11.82
N GLU A 46 2.48 -1.95 -12.85
CA GLU A 46 3.87 -1.70 -13.26
C GLU A 46 4.06 -0.21 -13.62
N GLY A 47 3.16 0.37 -14.42
CA GLY A 47 3.21 1.80 -14.74
C GLY A 47 3.06 2.71 -13.51
N LEU A 48 2.25 2.31 -12.52
CA LEU A 48 2.11 3.05 -11.26
C LEU A 48 3.38 3.00 -10.40
N LEU A 49 4.04 1.83 -10.34
CA LEU A 49 5.30 1.64 -9.63
C LEU A 49 6.43 2.44 -10.28
N GLU A 50 6.54 2.39 -11.60
CA GLU A 50 7.51 3.17 -12.38
C GLU A 50 7.33 4.68 -12.17
N LYS A 51 6.08 5.18 -12.26
CA LYS A 51 5.74 6.59 -12.04
C LYS A 51 6.18 7.11 -10.67
N ASN A 52 6.22 6.22 -9.66
CA ASN A 52 6.57 6.55 -8.29
C ASN A 52 8.01 6.14 -7.91
N ASN A 53 8.83 5.66 -8.86
CA ASN A 53 10.19 5.15 -8.62
C ASN A 53 10.25 4.06 -7.54
N VAL A 54 9.24 3.20 -7.47
CA VAL A 54 9.19 2.08 -6.53
C VAL A 54 9.59 0.80 -7.26
N ASN A 55 10.61 0.11 -6.75
CA ASN A 55 11.01 -1.19 -7.26
C ASN A 55 10.07 -2.27 -6.70
N SER A 56 9.50 -3.11 -7.57
CA SER A 56 8.64 -4.23 -7.21
C SER A 56 9.32 -5.20 -6.25
N GLU A 57 10.63 -5.42 -6.35
CA GLU A 57 11.38 -6.34 -5.49
C GLU A 57 11.40 -5.90 -4.01
N ASN A 58 11.36 -4.59 -3.76
CA ASN A 58 11.38 -3.99 -2.42
C ASN A 58 10.02 -3.42 -2.00
N LEU A 59 8.96 -3.74 -2.74
CA LEU A 59 7.62 -3.21 -2.49
C LEU A 59 7.10 -3.72 -1.15
N THR A 60 6.69 -2.80 -0.27
CA THR A 60 6.00 -3.14 0.98
C THR A 60 4.53 -2.74 0.92
N LEU A 61 3.74 -3.27 1.85
CA LEU A 61 2.34 -2.84 2.03
C LEU A 61 2.22 -1.35 2.39
N ASP A 62 3.21 -0.79 3.10
CA ASP A 62 3.20 0.63 3.47
C ASP A 62 3.44 1.53 2.24
N ASP A 63 4.25 1.08 1.28
CA ASP A 63 4.47 1.78 0.00
C ASP A 63 3.26 1.63 -0.92
N LEU A 64 2.62 0.46 -0.91
CA LEU A 64 1.51 0.15 -1.80
C LEU A 64 0.21 0.89 -1.44
N ARG A 65 -0.07 1.10 -0.14
CA ARG A 65 -1.28 1.82 0.32
C ARG A 65 -1.46 3.21 -0.32
N PRO A 66 -0.48 4.13 -0.26
CA PRO A 66 -0.62 5.45 -0.87
C PRO A 66 -0.73 5.38 -2.39
N LEU A 67 -0.04 4.44 -3.04
CA LEU A 67 -0.11 4.23 -4.49
C LEU A 67 -1.51 3.84 -4.95
N LEU A 68 -2.15 2.89 -4.26
CA LEU A 68 -3.51 2.46 -4.57
C LEU A 68 -4.52 3.58 -4.33
N ALA A 69 -4.35 4.37 -3.26
CA ALA A 69 -5.20 5.52 -3.00
C ALA A 69 -5.12 6.56 -4.13
N GLN A 70 -3.91 6.83 -4.63
CA GLN A 70 -3.69 7.70 -5.78
C GLN A 70 -4.36 7.15 -7.04
N LEU A 71 -4.19 5.85 -7.33
CA LEU A 71 -4.81 5.20 -8.48
C LEU A 71 -6.33 5.35 -8.47
N VAL A 72 -6.98 5.05 -7.34
CA VAL A 72 -8.42 5.20 -7.17
C VAL A 72 -8.85 6.65 -7.37
N GLN A 73 -8.10 7.61 -6.81
CA GLN A 73 -8.39 9.02 -6.98
C GLN A 73 -8.27 9.47 -8.45
N GLU A 74 -7.25 9.03 -9.16
CA GLU A 74 -7.06 9.32 -10.59
C GLU A 74 -8.23 8.79 -11.41
N VAL A 75 -8.63 7.52 -11.21
CA VAL A 75 -9.78 6.91 -11.89
C VAL A 75 -11.08 7.68 -11.60
N LEU A 76 -11.34 8.03 -10.34
CA LEU A 76 -12.55 8.79 -9.97
C LEU A 76 -12.57 10.18 -10.63
N LEU A 77 -11.42 10.84 -10.77
CA LEU A 77 -11.32 12.13 -11.44
C LEU A 77 -11.53 12.01 -12.95
N GLU A 78 -11.04 10.95 -13.58
CA GLU A 78 -11.30 10.66 -15.00
C GLU A 78 -12.78 10.38 -15.25
N CYS A 79 -13.40 9.52 -14.42
CA CYS A 79 -14.84 9.26 -14.51
C CYS A 79 -15.67 10.54 -14.34
N LYS A 80 -15.27 11.43 -13.42
CA LYS A 80 -15.94 12.73 -13.24
C LYS A 80 -15.82 13.65 -14.46
N LYS A 81 -14.71 13.60 -15.19
CA LYS A 81 -14.48 14.42 -16.40
C LYS A 81 -15.20 13.86 -17.63
N GLY A 82 -15.49 12.55 -17.64
CA GLY A 82 -16.21 11.85 -18.71
C GLY A 82 -17.74 11.81 -18.55
N LEU A 83 -18.28 12.38 -17.45
CA LEU A 83 -19.70 12.64 -17.20
C LEU A 83 -20.00 14.13 -17.45
#